data_AF-A0A6I2ZC42-F1
#
_entry.id   AF-A0A6I2ZC42-F1
#
_cell.length_a   1.000
_cell.length_b   1.000
_cell.length_c   1.000
_cell.angle_alpha   90.00
_cell.angle_beta   90.00
_cell.angle_gamma   90.00
#
_symmetry.space_group_name_H-M   'P 1'
#
loop_
_entity.id
_entity.type
_entity.pdbx_description
1 polymer ?
#
loop_
_entity_poly.entity_id
_entity_poly.type
_entity_poly.pdbx_seq_one_letter_code
_entity_poly.pdbx_strand_id
1 'polypeptide(L)'
;MNQKSSWEEELIKYCRDFNIPIDYLSDILRDSKVNPMIRGKGFEFSTLVAFQNILRTDIWEVSKPNMNAQAMQHDVDILVKHIPSGKTISVECKLSKKDSFRISKTGEITAAVKCMRSRTLGQEIIEDRAPIMGVTVEQLNAHKDNYLTTDFDVVASSFGNAFYTTDKESGEYIWTPASSHQEVIEKILQNPNVDLKKAAFDYILVAKASDLSPSAGFYPCARKTCKHRDSCAFIPNYPVVKFDNRSGAPIKPWNSLRALEDVLLEVLSKK
;
A
#
# COMPACT_ATOMS: atom_id res chain seq x y z
N MET A 1 -19.02 30.24 20.34
CA MET A 1 -17.78 29.49 20.04
C MET A 1 -17.99 28.07 20.51
N ASN A 2 -18.13 27.09 19.61
CA ASN A 2 -18.22 25.68 20.01
C ASN A 2 -16.84 25.24 20.50
N GLN A 3 -16.73 24.92 21.78
CA GLN A 3 -15.56 24.26 22.34
C GLN A 3 -15.47 22.90 21.65
N LYS A 4 -14.43 22.70 20.82
CA LYS A 4 -14.14 21.37 20.26
C LYS A 4 -13.94 20.42 21.44
N SER A 5 -14.60 19.27 21.43
CA SER A 5 -14.33 18.19 22.38
C SER A 5 -12.86 17.84 22.35
N SER A 6 -12.30 17.48 23.50
CA SER A 6 -10.94 16.93 23.51
C SER A 6 -10.92 15.59 22.77
N TRP A 7 -9.77 15.19 22.24
CA TRP A 7 -9.63 13.86 21.62
C TRP A 7 -9.97 12.74 22.61
N GLU A 8 -9.79 12.97 23.91
CA GLU A 8 -10.13 12.04 25.00
C GLU A 8 -11.64 11.85 25.10
N GLU A 9 -12.41 12.95 25.08
CA GLU A 9 -13.88 12.91 25.10
C GLU A 9 -14.44 12.22 23.85
N GLU A 10 -13.85 12.50 22.68
CA GLU A 10 -14.23 11.83 21.43
C GLU A 10 -13.92 10.33 21.47
N LEU A 11 -12.78 9.94 22.03
CA LEU A 11 -12.41 8.54 22.18
C LEU A 11 -13.31 7.80 23.18
N ILE A 12 -13.62 8.42 24.32
CA ILE A 12 -14.56 7.87 25.31
C ILE A 12 -15.95 7.69 24.69
N LYS A 13 -16.41 8.69 23.96
CA LYS A 13 -17.69 8.62 23.24
C LYS A 13 -17.66 7.51 22.20
N TYR A 14 -16.60 7.40 21.40
CA TYR A 14 -16.44 6.33 20.42
C TYR A 14 -16.49 4.95 21.08
N CYS A 15 -15.72 4.74 22.16
CA CYS A 15 -15.76 3.49 22.92
C CYS A 15 -17.16 3.15 23.40
N ARG A 16 -17.92 4.13 23.90
CA ARG A 16 -19.32 3.95 24.33
C ARG A 16 -20.23 3.59 23.14
N ASP A 17 -20.15 4.34 22.05
CA ASP A 17 -21.01 4.17 20.88
C ASP A 17 -20.83 2.78 20.23
N PHE A 18 -19.61 2.22 20.29
CA PHE A 18 -19.28 0.91 19.73
C PHE A 18 -19.15 -0.22 20.76
N ASN A 19 -19.55 -0.01 22.02
CA ASN A 19 -19.46 -0.99 23.11
C ASN A 19 -18.04 -1.57 23.31
N ILE A 20 -17.01 -0.74 23.16
CA ILE A 20 -15.61 -1.10 23.39
C ILE A 20 -15.27 -0.75 24.85
N PRO A 21 -14.83 -1.72 25.68
CA PRO A 21 -14.43 -1.43 27.04
C PRO A 21 -13.11 -0.65 27.05
N ILE A 22 -13.18 0.64 27.42
CA ILE A 22 -12.04 1.57 27.32
C ILE A 22 -10.81 1.10 28.11
N ASP A 23 -11.03 0.44 29.25
CA ASP A 23 -9.96 -0.10 30.10
C ASP A 23 -9.11 -1.16 29.39
N TYR A 24 -9.67 -1.87 28.42
CA TYR A 24 -8.98 -2.87 27.59
C TYR A 24 -8.60 -2.34 26.20
N LEU A 25 -8.81 -1.05 25.91
CA LEU A 25 -8.57 -0.50 24.57
C LEU A 25 -7.12 -0.73 24.13
N SER A 26 -6.14 -0.48 25.00
CA SER A 26 -4.73 -0.73 24.67
C SER A 26 -4.47 -2.20 24.28
N ASP A 27 -5.04 -3.16 25.01
CA ASP A 27 -4.84 -4.58 24.74
C ASP A 27 -5.53 -4.99 23.44
N ILE A 28 -6.73 -4.48 23.19
CA ILE A 28 -7.46 -4.67 21.92
C ILE A 28 -6.64 -4.13 20.75
N LEU A 29 -6.05 -2.94 20.88
CA LEU A 29 -5.22 -2.33 19.85
C LEU A 29 -3.91 -3.09 19.60
N ARG A 30 -3.39 -3.78 20.62
CA ARG A 30 -2.18 -4.62 20.53
C ARG A 30 -2.45 -6.02 19.99
N ASP A 31 -3.70 -6.47 19.97
CA ASP A 31 -4.09 -7.77 19.44
C ASP A 31 -3.53 -8.01 18.03
N SER A 32 -3.00 -9.21 17.82
CA SER A 32 -2.29 -9.60 16.59
C SER A 32 -3.14 -9.54 15.31
N LYS A 33 -4.48 -9.53 15.44
CA LYS A 33 -5.44 -9.34 14.34
C LYS A 33 -5.81 -7.88 14.14
N VAL A 34 -5.90 -7.09 15.21
CA VAL A 34 -6.29 -5.67 15.18
C VAL A 34 -5.13 -4.77 14.76
N ASN A 35 -3.95 -4.95 15.35
CA ASN A 35 -2.79 -4.11 15.11
C ASN A 35 -2.42 -4.00 13.61
N PRO A 36 -2.38 -5.10 12.81
CA PRO A 36 -2.20 -5.00 11.36
C PRO A 36 -3.24 -4.15 10.64
N MET A 37 -4.50 -4.20 11.08
CA MET A 37 -5.59 -3.46 10.45
C MET A 37 -5.42 -1.96 10.70
N ILE A 38 -5.15 -1.58 11.95
CA ILE A 38 -4.95 -0.18 12.32
C ILE A 38 -3.69 0.39 11.67
N ARG A 39 -2.62 -0.40 11.56
CA ARG A 39 -1.41 0.01 10.83
C ARG A 39 -1.66 0.20 9.34
N GLY A 40 -2.47 -0.66 8.72
CA GLY A 40 -2.90 -0.49 7.33
C GLY A 40 -3.68 0.81 7.16
N LYS A 41 -4.71 1.03 7.98
CA LYS A 41 -5.51 2.26 7.97
C LYS A 41 -4.69 3.50 8.27
N GLY A 42 -3.78 3.44 9.24
CA GLY A 42 -2.85 4.54 9.56
C GLY A 42 -1.94 4.90 8.39
N PHE A 43 -1.53 3.91 7.58
CA PHE A 43 -0.74 4.16 6.38
C PHE A 43 -1.55 4.89 5.29
N GLU A 44 -2.85 4.60 5.14
CA GLU A 44 -3.74 5.35 4.24
C GLU A 44 -3.78 6.84 4.63
N PHE A 45 -3.96 7.17 5.92
CA PHE A 45 -3.97 8.55 6.39
C PHE A 45 -2.59 9.23 6.28
N SER A 46 -1.52 8.50 6.56
CA SER A 46 -0.15 9.04 6.40
C SER A 46 0.14 9.38 4.94
N THR A 47 -0.30 8.51 4.01
CA THR A 47 -0.17 8.73 2.57
C THR A 47 -1.03 9.91 2.10
N LEU A 48 -2.26 10.02 2.61
CA LEU A 48 -3.16 11.15 2.32
C LEU A 48 -2.48 12.49 2.67
N VAL A 49 -1.97 12.61 3.90
CA VAL A 49 -1.26 13.82 4.36
C VAL A 49 -0.02 14.08 3.52
N ALA A 50 0.76 13.05 3.20
CA ALA A 50 1.96 13.20 2.38
C ALA A 50 1.63 13.71 0.97
N PHE A 51 0.55 13.22 0.35
CA PHE A 51 0.10 13.67 -0.96
C PHE A 51 -0.41 15.11 -0.93
N GLN A 52 -1.19 15.48 0.10
CA GLN A 52 -1.67 16.84 0.31
C GLN A 52 -0.53 17.84 0.52
N ASN A 53 0.56 17.41 1.16
CA ASN A 53 1.72 18.28 1.41
C ASN A 53 2.61 18.49 0.18
N ILE A 54 2.62 17.55 -0.78
CA ILE A 54 3.52 17.61 -1.94
C ILE A 54 2.83 18.10 -3.21
N LEU A 55 1.53 17.84 -3.36
CA LEU A 55 0.77 18.25 -4.53
C LEU A 55 0.21 19.66 -4.34
N ARG A 56 0.26 20.44 -5.42
CA ARG A 56 -0.31 21.79 -5.44
C ARG A 56 -1.84 21.76 -5.43
N THR A 57 -2.44 22.45 -4.47
CA THR A 57 -3.90 22.45 -4.24
C THR A 57 -4.72 23.18 -5.31
N ASP A 58 -4.09 24.00 -6.15
CA ASP A 58 -4.75 24.65 -7.30
C ASP A 58 -4.85 23.73 -8.54
N ILE A 59 -4.08 22.63 -8.55
CA ILE A 59 -4.04 21.65 -9.65
C ILE A 59 -4.67 20.33 -9.21
N TRP A 60 -4.47 19.95 -7.95
CA TRP A 60 -4.82 18.63 -7.42
C TRP A 60 -5.69 18.75 -6.17
N GLU A 61 -6.73 17.92 -6.13
CA GLU A 61 -7.55 17.69 -4.94
C GLU A 61 -7.31 16.26 -4.46
N VAL A 62 -6.84 16.10 -3.21
CA VAL A 62 -6.55 14.79 -2.61
C VAL A 62 -7.53 14.54 -1.47
N SER A 63 -8.30 13.46 -1.57
CA SER A 63 -9.32 13.10 -0.60
C SER A 63 -9.33 11.62 -0.29
N LYS A 64 -9.95 11.28 0.85
CA LYS A 64 -10.30 9.91 1.21
C LYS A 64 -11.82 9.78 1.19
N PRO A 65 -12.41 8.97 0.30
CA PRO A 65 -13.86 8.83 0.25
C PRO A 65 -14.37 8.13 1.51
N ASN A 66 -15.41 8.70 2.14
CA ASN A 66 -16.19 8.01 3.15
C ASN A 66 -17.13 7.03 2.43
N MET A 67 -16.68 5.80 2.19
CA MET A 67 -17.53 4.79 1.59
C MET A 67 -18.42 4.15 2.66
N ASN A 68 -19.73 4.23 2.46
CA ASN A 68 -20.63 3.22 2.97
C ASN A 68 -20.38 1.96 2.14
N ALA A 69 -20.04 0.84 2.78
CA ALA A 69 -19.75 -0.42 2.10
C ALA A 69 -20.97 -0.88 1.28
N GLN A 70 -21.02 -0.50 0.00
CA GLN A 70 -22.00 -0.98 -0.95
C GLN A 70 -21.38 -2.14 -1.73
N ALA A 71 -22.16 -3.20 -1.94
CA ALA A 71 -21.78 -4.26 -2.86
C ALA A 71 -21.49 -3.63 -4.23
N MET A 72 -20.36 -4.03 -4.83
CA MET A 72 -19.87 -3.61 -6.15
C MET A 72 -18.88 -2.46 -6.26
N GLN A 73 -18.68 -1.62 -5.23
CA GLN A 73 -17.60 -0.62 -5.26
C GLN A 73 -16.31 -1.18 -4.64
N HIS A 74 -15.19 -1.05 -5.35
CA HIS A 74 -13.87 -1.25 -4.77
C HIS A 74 -13.62 -0.13 -3.76
N ASP A 75 -13.29 -0.50 -2.51
CA ASP A 75 -12.83 0.47 -1.52
C ASP A 75 -11.62 1.21 -2.08
N VAL A 76 -11.74 2.51 -2.33
CA VAL A 76 -10.62 3.33 -2.76
C VAL A 76 -9.99 3.98 -1.53
N ASP A 77 -8.70 3.73 -1.31
CA ASP A 77 -8.01 4.25 -0.14
C ASP A 77 -7.82 5.77 -0.22
N ILE A 78 -7.38 6.28 -1.37
CA ILE A 78 -7.21 7.72 -1.65
C ILE A 78 -7.67 8.01 -3.09
N LEU A 79 -8.36 9.13 -3.27
CA LEU A 79 -8.70 9.69 -4.58
C LEU A 79 -7.88 10.97 -4.82
N VAL A 80 -7.29 11.06 -6.00
CA VAL A 80 -6.59 12.26 -6.47
C VAL A 80 -7.30 12.77 -7.71
N LYS A 81 -7.89 13.96 -7.64
CA LYS A 81 -8.58 14.60 -8.75
C LYS A 81 -7.72 15.71 -9.33
N HIS A 82 -7.55 15.69 -10.64
CA HIS A 82 -6.89 16.75 -11.39
C HIS A 82 -7.92 17.83 -11.74
N ILE A 83 -7.86 18.96 -11.03
CA ILE A 83 -8.85 20.05 -11.10
C ILE A 83 -9.06 20.54 -12.54
N PRO A 84 -8.01 20.83 -13.34
CA PRO A 84 -8.20 21.33 -14.71
C PRO A 84 -8.95 20.36 -15.64
N SER A 85 -8.71 19.06 -15.50
CA SER A 85 -9.32 18.06 -16.40
C SER A 85 -10.59 17.41 -15.84
N GLY A 86 -10.86 17.57 -14.55
CA GLY A 86 -11.93 16.85 -13.84
C GLY A 86 -11.72 15.34 -13.66
N LYS A 87 -10.63 14.75 -14.20
CA LYS A 87 -10.34 13.32 -14.09
C LYS A 87 -9.88 12.94 -12.69
N THR A 88 -10.25 11.73 -12.27
CA THR A 88 -9.89 11.17 -10.96
C THR A 88 -8.99 9.95 -11.12
N ILE A 89 -8.03 9.85 -10.22
CA ILE A 89 -7.03 8.80 -10.10
C ILE A 89 -7.26 8.10 -8.76
N SER A 90 -7.48 6.79 -8.78
CA SER A 90 -7.60 5.97 -7.58
C SER A 90 -6.23 5.45 -7.13
N VAL A 91 -6.00 5.51 -5.83
CA VAL A 91 -4.75 5.10 -5.20
C VAL A 91 -5.03 4.03 -4.16
N GLU A 92 -4.39 2.88 -4.31
CA GLU A 92 -4.40 1.78 -3.33
C GLU A 92 -3.19 1.92 -2.39
N CYS A 93 -3.38 1.78 -1.09
CA CYS A 93 -2.32 1.86 -0.09
C CYS A 93 -1.95 0.47 0.42
N LYS A 94 -0.74 0.00 0.14
CA LYS A 94 -0.25 -1.31 0.58
C LYS A 94 1.02 -1.19 1.40
N LEU A 95 1.09 -1.88 2.53
CA LEU A 95 2.33 -2.03 3.28
C LEU A 95 3.23 -3.11 2.66
N SER A 96 4.55 -2.96 2.84
CA SER A 96 5.49 -4.03 2.52
C SER A 96 5.21 -5.33 3.26
N LYS A 97 5.56 -6.48 2.70
CA LYS A 97 5.50 -7.76 3.40
C LYS A 97 6.48 -7.72 4.58
N LYS A 98 6.03 -8.15 5.76
CA LYS A 98 6.90 -8.31 6.94
C LYS A 98 8.08 -9.24 6.63
N ASP A 99 9.22 -8.95 7.24
CA ASP A 99 10.48 -9.67 7.01
C ASP A 99 10.74 -9.94 5.51
N SER A 100 10.65 -8.88 4.70
CA SER A 100 10.93 -8.98 3.25
C SER A 100 12.08 -8.13 2.79
N PHE A 101 12.68 -7.33 3.68
CA PHE A 101 13.87 -6.58 3.35
C PHE A 101 15.05 -7.53 3.19
N ARG A 102 15.77 -7.43 2.07
CA ARG A 102 16.92 -8.29 1.76
C ARG A 102 18.03 -7.45 1.16
N ILE A 103 19.25 -7.79 1.55
CA ILE A 103 20.48 -7.35 0.91
C ILE A 103 21.15 -8.59 0.33
N SER A 104 21.32 -8.62 -1.00
CA SER A 104 21.95 -9.76 -1.67
C SER A 104 23.47 -9.76 -1.46
N LYS A 105 24.14 -10.86 -1.83
CA LYS A 105 25.62 -10.94 -1.81
C LYS A 105 26.29 -9.93 -2.74
N THR A 106 25.61 -9.52 -3.81
CA THR A 106 26.08 -8.48 -4.75
C THR A 106 25.68 -7.07 -4.28
N GLY A 107 25.09 -6.97 -3.09
CA GLY A 107 24.63 -5.72 -2.48
C GLY A 107 23.24 -5.29 -2.93
N GLU A 108 22.53 -6.03 -3.78
CA GLU A 108 21.19 -5.63 -4.25
C GLU A 108 20.20 -5.54 -3.08
N ILE A 109 19.60 -4.36 -2.92
CA ILE A 109 18.63 -4.07 -1.86
C ILE A 109 17.22 -4.24 -2.40
N THR A 110 16.41 -5.06 -1.73
CA THR A 110 15.03 -5.35 -2.12
C THR A 110 14.06 -5.38 -0.96
N ALA A 111 12.80 -5.05 -1.23
CA ALA A 111 11.67 -5.26 -0.32
C ALA A 111 10.44 -5.68 -1.13
N ALA A 112 9.60 -6.58 -0.60
CA ALA A 112 8.40 -7.02 -1.29
C ALA A 112 7.18 -6.23 -0.82
N VAL A 113 6.34 -5.71 -1.73
CA VAL A 113 5.09 -5.02 -1.37
C VAL A 113 3.92 -5.99 -1.36
N LYS A 114 3.11 -6.03 -0.30
CA LYS A 114 1.95 -6.94 -0.22
C LYS A 114 0.78 -6.39 -1.05
N CYS A 115 0.81 -6.61 -2.36
CA CYS A 115 -0.20 -6.18 -3.32
C CYS A 115 -1.22 -7.30 -3.61
N MET A 116 -1.92 -7.76 -2.56
CA MET A 116 -2.96 -8.77 -2.68
C MET A 116 -4.25 -8.34 -1.97
N ARG A 117 -5.37 -8.87 -2.42
CA ARG A 117 -6.69 -8.62 -1.85
C ARG A 117 -6.73 -9.11 -0.41
N SER A 118 -7.44 -8.37 0.45
CA SER A 118 -7.62 -8.75 1.86
C SER A 118 -8.45 -10.03 2.02
N ARG A 119 -9.29 -10.35 1.03
CA ARG A 119 -10.12 -11.55 0.96
C ARG A 119 -9.93 -12.23 -0.38
N THR A 120 -9.76 -13.54 -0.35
CA THR A 120 -9.81 -14.39 -1.53
C THR A 120 -11.22 -14.38 -2.12
N LEU A 121 -11.34 -14.25 -3.43
CA LEU A 121 -12.64 -14.34 -4.10
C LEU A 121 -13.20 -15.77 -4.01
N GLY A 122 -14.46 -15.88 -3.60
CA GLY A 122 -15.24 -17.11 -3.68
C GLY A 122 -15.74 -17.36 -5.11
N GLN A 123 -16.09 -18.61 -5.41
CA GLN A 123 -16.47 -19.04 -6.77
C GLN A 123 -17.62 -18.22 -7.37
N GLU A 124 -18.66 -17.94 -6.58
CA GLU A 124 -19.81 -17.13 -6.99
C GLU A 124 -19.38 -15.70 -7.41
N ILE A 125 -18.50 -15.07 -6.64
CA ILE A 125 -17.97 -13.72 -6.97
C ILE A 125 -17.09 -13.78 -8.23
N ILE A 126 -16.36 -14.86 -8.44
CA ILE A 126 -15.51 -15.01 -9.64
C ILE A 126 -16.38 -15.11 -10.89
N GLU A 127 -17.44 -15.90 -10.86
CA GLU A 127 -18.38 -16.07 -11.98
C GLU A 127 -19.09 -14.76 -12.34
N ASP A 128 -19.50 -13.99 -11.34
CA ASP A 128 -20.10 -12.67 -11.52
C ASP A 128 -19.12 -11.61 -12.06
N ARG A 129 -17.89 -11.57 -11.50
CA ARG A 129 -16.94 -10.48 -11.78
C ARG A 129 -16.11 -10.67 -13.03
N ALA A 130 -15.80 -11.91 -13.43
CA ALA A 130 -14.91 -12.16 -14.56
C ALA A 130 -15.34 -11.43 -15.85
N PRO A 131 -16.62 -11.48 -16.29
CA PRO A 131 -17.09 -10.75 -17.47
C PRO A 131 -16.94 -9.24 -17.35
N ILE A 132 -17.26 -8.67 -16.18
CA ILE A 132 -17.18 -7.22 -15.89
C ILE A 132 -15.72 -6.74 -15.94
N MET A 133 -14.80 -7.58 -15.47
CA MET A 133 -13.36 -7.32 -15.46
C MET A 133 -12.69 -7.62 -16.82
N GLY A 134 -13.44 -8.11 -17.81
CA GLY A 134 -12.91 -8.45 -19.14
C GLY A 134 -11.93 -9.63 -19.14
N VAL A 135 -12.07 -10.56 -18.20
CA VAL A 135 -11.24 -11.77 -18.06
C VAL A 135 -12.11 -13.03 -18.04
N THR A 136 -11.53 -14.21 -18.29
CA THR A 136 -12.27 -15.46 -18.15
C THR A 136 -12.37 -15.89 -16.68
N VAL A 137 -13.36 -16.73 -16.36
CA VAL A 137 -13.52 -17.33 -15.03
C VAL A 137 -12.27 -18.11 -14.63
N GLU A 138 -11.65 -18.85 -15.57
CA GLU A 138 -10.42 -19.60 -15.32
C GLU A 138 -9.25 -18.68 -14.99
N GLN A 139 -9.13 -17.56 -15.71
CA GLN A 139 -8.11 -16.56 -15.45
C GLN A 139 -8.30 -15.93 -14.06
N LEU A 140 -9.51 -15.46 -13.74
CA LEU A 140 -9.77 -14.86 -12.43
C LEU A 140 -9.61 -15.87 -11.29
N ASN A 141 -10.01 -17.13 -11.48
CA ASN A 141 -9.81 -18.18 -10.49
C ASN A 141 -8.32 -18.48 -10.23
N ALA A 142 -7.49 -18.51 -11.27
CA ALA A 142 -6.04 -18.64 -11.12
C ALA A 142 -5.40 -17.47 -10.35
N HIS A 143 -6.08 -16.32 -10.32
CA HIS A 143 -5.63 -15.04 -9.79
C HIS A 143 -6.55 -14.47 -8.69
N LYS A 144 -7.28 -15.33 -7.97
CA LYS A 144 -8.36 -14.94 -7.03
C LYS A 144 -7.96 -14.05 -5.84
N ASP A 145 -6.66 -13.86 -5.60
CA ASP A 145 -6.12 -12.95 -4.58
C ASP A 145 -5.39 -11.74 -5.18
N ASN A 146 -5.21 -11.73 -6.49
CA ASN A 146 -4.46 -10.70 -7.21
C ASN A 146 -5.39 -9.54 -7.56
N TYR A 147 -4.82 -8.34 -7.59
CA TYR A 147 -5.48 -7.21 -8.24
C TYR A 147 -5.25 -7.27 -9.75
N LEU A 148 -6.23 -6.80 -10.51
CA LEU A 148 -6.08 -6.46 -11.92
C LEU A 148 -5.57 -5.02 -12.02
N THR A 149 -4.85 -4.69 -13.09
CA THR A 149 -4.32 -3.33 -13.32
C THR A 149 -5.39 -2.24 -13.45
N THR A 150 -6.65 -2.62 -13.60
CA THR A 150 -7.81 -1.72 -13.66
C THR A 150 -8.54 -1.57 -12.33
N ASP A 151 -8.14 -2.30 -11.28
CA ASP A 151 -8.77 -2.19 -9.95
C ASP A 151 -8.45 -0.83 -9.29
N PHE A 152 -7.28 -0.26 -9.61
CA PHE A 152 -6.83 1.06 -9.18
C PHE A 152 -5.78 1.60 -10.16
N ASP A 153 -5.52 2.91 -10.16
CA ASP A 153 -4.57 3.52 -11.09
C ASP A 153 -3.12 3.53 -10.56
N VAL A 154 -2.95 3.80 -9.26
CA VAL A 154 -1.66 3.91 -8.58
C VAL A 154 -1.67 3.07 -7.31
N VAL A 155 -0.52 2.49 -6.95
CA VAL A 155 -0.30 1.95 -5.62
C VAL A 155 0.74 2.79 -4.88
N ALA A 156 0.44 3.10 -3.63
CA ALA A 156 1.36 3.69 -2.68
C ALA A 156 1.83 2.63 -1.69
N SER A 157 3.11 2.66 -1.32
CA SER A 157 3.68 1.76 -0.33
C SER A 157 4.75 2.42 0.53
N SER A 158 5.11 1.76 1.61
CA SER A 158 6.29 2.08 2.41
C SER A 158 7.03 0.79 2.71
N PHE A 159 8.36 0.86 2.75
CA PHE A 159 9.21 -0.25 3.12
C PHE A 159 9.34 -0.43 4.65
N GLY A 160 8.81 0.49 5.46
CA GLY A 160 8.89 0.42 6.92
C GLY A 160 8.34 -0.89 7.51
N ASN A 161 7.29 -1.47 6.89
CA ASN A 161 6.75 -2.75 7.34
C ASN A 161 7.69 -3.95 7.07
N ALA A 162 8.64 -3.82 6.15
CA ALA A 162 9.55 -4.90 5.75
C ALA A 162 10.53 -5.31 6.86
N PHE A 163 10.74 -4.45 7.86
CA PHE A 163 11.62 -4.69 9.00
C PHE A 163 10.92 -5.23 10.24
N TYR A 164 9.60 -5.43 10.18
CA TYR A 164 8.93 -6.15 11.26
C TYR A 164 9.25 -7.64 11.21
N THR A 165 9.57 -8.17 12.37
CA THR A 165 9.61 -9.61 12.63
C THR A 165 8.50 -9.97 13.62
N THR A 166 8.13 -11.25 13.66
CA THR A 166 7.26 -11.78 14.70
C THR A 166 8.15 -12.35 15.79
N ASP A 167 7.97 -11.89 17.02
CA ASP A 167 8.59 -12.51 18.18
C ASP A 167 8.04 -13.93 18.36
N LYS A 168 8.92 -14.90 18.59
CA LYS A 168 8.52 -16.30 18.66
C LYS A 168 7.86 -16.68 19.98
N GLU A 169 8.11 -15.92 21.04
CA GLU A 169 7.60 -16.21 22.39
C GLU A 169 6.27 -15.49 22.63
N SER A 170 6.22 -14.18 22.35
CA SER A 170 5.02 -13.36 22.57
C SER A 170 4.06 -13.35 21.37
N GLY A 171 4.54 -13.70 20.17
CA GLY A 171 3.77 -13.55 18.93
C GLY A 171 3.59 -12.10 18.48
N GLU A 172 4.18 -11.13 19.18
CA GLU A 172 4.07 -9.72 18.88
C GLU A 172 4.91 -9.32 17.66
N TYR A 173 4.54 -8.19 17.05
CA TYR A 173 5.32 -7.62 15.96
C TYR A 173 6.33 -6.63 16.49
N ILE A 174 7.61 -6.95 16.31
CA ILE A 174 8.72 -6.13 16.77
C ILE A 174 9.40 -5.49 15.55
N TRP A 175 9.67 -4.19 15.65
CA TRP A 175 10.46 -3.46 14.66
C TRP A 175 11.90 -3.37 15.17
N THR A 176 12.71 -4.37 14.80
CA THR A 176 14.13 -4.43 15.18
C THR A 176 14.94 -4.85 13.95
N PRO A 177 15.23 -3.91 13.02
CA PRO A 177 16.09 -4.21 11.89
C PRO A 177 17.49 -4.64 12.35
N ALA A 178 18.09 -5.62 11.67
CA ALA A 178 19.49 -5.99 11.87
C ALA A 178 20.41 -4.78 11.63
N SER A 179 21.60 -4.73 12.25
CA SER A 179 22.54 -3.62 12.11
C SER A 179 22.89 -3.29 10.65
N SER A 180 23.09 -4.33 9.82
CA SER A 180 23.33 -4.16 8.38
C SER A 180 22.13 -3.56 7.63
N HIS A 181 20.90 -3.77 8.11
CA HIS A 181 19.72 -3.10 7.56
C HIS A 181 19.64 -1.65 8.01
N GLN A 182 20.02 -1.34 9.26
CA GLN A 182 20.03 0.03 9.78
C GLN A 182 20.96 0.94 8.97
N GLU A 183 22.19 0.50 8.70
CA GLU A 183 23.15 1.23 7.85
C GLU A 183 22.58 1.53 6.45
N VAL A 184 21.86 0.57 5.88
CA VAL A 184 21.22 0.74 4.57
C VAL A 184 20.01 1.68 4.66
N ILE A 185 19.20 1.58 5.71
CA ILE A 185 18.08 2.50 5.95
C ILE A 185 18.60 3.93 6.06
N GLU A 186 19.62 4.18 6.88
CA GLU A 186 20.25 5.50 7.03
C GLU A 186 20.74 6.05 5.70
N LYS A 187 21.36 5.19 4.87
CA LYS A 187 21.78 5.55 3.53
C LYS A 187 20.61 5.89 2.59
N ILE A 188 19.53 5.10 2.62
CA ILE A 188 18.33 5.33 1.81
C ILE A 188 17.65 6.64 2.20
N LEU A 189 17.58 6.91 3.50
CA LEU A 189 16.92 8.09 4.07
C LEU A 189 17.78 9.35 3.96
N GLN A 190 19.09 9.21 3.73
CA GLN A 190 20.06 10.30 3.66
C GLN A 190 20.03 11.20 4.92
N ASN A 191 19.66 10.64 6.09
CA ASN A 191 19.54 11.41 7.32
C ASN A 191 19.84 10.55 8.57
N PRO A 192 21.02 10.74 9.21
CA PRO A 192 21.48 9.90 10.31
C PRO A 192 20.87 10.24 11.69
N ASN A 193 20.13 11.35 11.83
CA ASN A 193 19.63 11.83 13.13
C ASN A 193 18.11 11.68 13.31
N VAL A 194 17.48 10.76 12.58
CA VAL A 194 16.02 10.57 12.61
C VAL A 194 15.69 9.28 13.32
N ASP A 195 14.53 9.25 13.99
CA ASP A 195 13.85 8.00 14.32
C ASP A 195 13.73 7.14 13.05
N LEU A 196 14.59 6.12 12.95
CA LEU A 196 14.72 5.25 11.78
C LEU A 196 13.39 4.58 11.44
N LYS A 197 12.59 4.25 12.45
CA LYS A 197 11.28 3.63 12.26
C LYS A 197 10.37 4.63 11.58
N LYS A 198 10.21 5.82 12.16
CA LYS A 198 9.37 6.88 11.57
C LYS A 198 9.80 7.19 10.15
N ALA A 199 11.10 7.37 9.91
CA ALA A 199 11.62 7.71 8.60
C ALA A 199 11.40 6.59 7.56
N ALA A 200 11.55 5.32 7.95
CA ALA A 200 11.24 4.19 7.06
C ALA A 200 9.73 4.12 6.71
N PHE A 201 8.85 4.51 7.63
CA PHE A 201 7.40 4.60 7.36
C PHE A 201 7.03 5.79 6.49
N ASP A 202 7.67 6.93 6.70
CA ASP A 202 7.43 8.17 5.93
C ASP A 202 8.04 8.11 4.52
N TYR A 203 8.95 7.15 4.27
CA TYR A 203 9.45 6.89 2.93
C TYR A 203 8.39 6.20 2.07
N ILE A 204 7.56 7.03 1.44
CA ILE A 204 6.49 6.59 0.55
C ILE A 204 7.03 6.37 -0.87
N LEU A 205 6.66 5.22 -1.41
CA LEU A 205 6.92 4.74 -2.75
C LEU A 205 5.62 4.75 -3.54
N VAL A 206 5.68 5.07 -4.83
CA VAL A 206 4.51 5.06 -5.72
C VAL A 206 4.82 4.38 -7.05
N ALA A 207 3.85 3.63 -7.57
CA ALA A 207 3.94 2.99 -8.88
C ALA A 207 2.57 3.01 -9.56
N LYS A 208 2.55 3.12 -10.90
CA LYS A 208 1.33 2.90 -11.68
C LYS A 208 0.96 1.42 -11.59
N ALA A 209 -0.32 1.13 -11.38
CA ALA A 209 -0.82 -0.24 -11.33
C ALA A 209 -0.43 -1.01 -12.59
N SER A 210 -0.60 -0.38 -13.76
CA SER A 210 -0.27 -0.92 -15.08
C SER A 210 1.20 -1.30 -15.27
N ASP A 211 2.14 -0.67 -14.55
CA ASP A 211 3.57 -1.01 -14.64
C ASP A 211 3.95 -2.20 -13.71
N LEU A 212 3.03 -2.64 -12.83
CA LEU A 212 3.28 -3.75 -11.90
C LEU A 212 2.84 -5.11 -12.44
N SER A 213 2.11 -5.16 -13.56
CA SER A 213 1.69 -6.43 -14.14
C SER A 213 2.80 -7.08 -14.96
N PRO A 214 2.75 -8.40 -15.16
CA PRO A 214 3.67 -9.08 -16.05
C PRO A 214 3.68 -8.57 -17.48
N SER A 215 2.54 -8.11 -18.00
CA SER A 215 2.45 -7.48 -19.32
C SER A 215 3.33 -6.23 -19.50
N ALA A 216 3.75 -5.56 -18.42
CA ALA A 216 4.65 -4.43 -18.47
C ALA A 216 6.14 -4.82 -18.51
N GLY A 217 6.46 -6.12 -18.32
CA GLY A 217 7.82 -6.66 -18.41
C GLY A 217 8.68 -6.50 -17.15
N PHE A 218 8.20 -5.82 -16.10
CA PHE A 218 8.96 -5.66 -14.86
C PHE A 218 8.95 -6.89 -13.94
N TYR A 219 7.91 -7.72 -14.02
CA TYR A 219 7.72 -8.88 -13.15
C TYR A 219 7.22 -10.09 -13.92
N PRO A 220 7.59 -11.33 -13.55
CA PRO A 220 6.99 -12.52 -14.13
C PRO A 220 5.62 -12.82 -13.51
N CYS A 221 4.73 -13.46 -14.27
CA CYS A 221 3.52 -14.05 -13.69
C CYS A 221 3.89 -15.26 -12.80
N ALA A 222 3.64 -15.17 -11.50
CA ALA A 222 3.95 -16.23 -10.54
C ALA A 222 2.91 -17.38 -10.50
N ARG A 223 1.75 -17.23 -11.16
CA ARG A 223 0.69 -18.24 -11.15
C ARG A 223 0.98 -19.34 -12.17
N LYS A 224 1.26 -20.55 -11.70
CA LYS A 224 1.58 -21.72 -12.54
C LYS A 224 0.43 -22.13 -13.47
N THR A 225 -0.82 -21.88 -13.06
CA THR A 225 -2.03 -22.21 -13.81
C THR A 225 -2.42 -21.13 -14.83
N CYS A 226 -1.72 -19.99 -14.86
CA CYS A 226 -1.97 -18.94 -15.83
C CYS A 226 -1.40 -19.34 -17.19
N LYS A 227 -2.25 -19.41 -18.22
CA LYS A 227 -1.85 -19.74 -19.60
C LYS A 227 -1.24 -18.54 -20.36
N HIS A 228 -1.46 -17.31 -19.87
CA HIS A 228 -1.06 -16.07 -20.53
C HIS A 228 -0.01 -15.32 -19.71
N ARG A 229 1.10 -15.98 -19.39
CA ARG A 229 2.05 -15.48 -18.37
C ARG A 229 2.70 -14.16 -18.78
N ASP A 230 3.03 -13.99 -20.04
CA ASP A 230 3.76 -12.81 -20.54
C ASP A 230 2.84 -11.61 -20.82
N SER A 231 1.55 -11.86 -21.04
CA SER A 231 0.52 -10.83 -21.25
C SER A 231 -0.43 -10.73 -20.05
N CYS A 232 -0.04 -11.25 -18.89
CA CYS A 232 -0.88 -11.27 -17.70
C CYS A 232 -1.04 -9.84 -17.16
N ALA A 233 -2.28 -9.39 -17.02
CA ALA A 233 -2.63 -8.08 -16.48
C ALA A 233 -2.85 -8.08 -14.96
N PHE A 234 -2.69 -9.23 -14.28
CA PHE A 234 -2.81 -9.30 -12.83
C PHE A 234 -1.50 -8.89 -12.15
N ILE A 235 -1.60 -7.97 -11.21
CA ILE A 235 -0.49 -7.53 -10.38
C ILE A 235 -0.07 -8.70 -9.48
N PRO A 236 1.23 -9.08 -9.41
CA PRO A 236 1.69 -10.11 -8.50
C PRO A 236 1.30 -9.80 -7.04
N ASN A 237 1.16 -10.82 -6.19
CA ASN A 237 0.84 -10.57 -4.76
C ASN A 237 1.97 -9.85 -4.02
N TYR A 238 3.20 -9.95 -4.55
CA TYR A 238 4.43 -9.47 -3.93
C TYR A 238 5.38 -8.84 -4.95
N PRO A 239 4.99 -7.77 -5.68
CA PRO A 239 5.92 -7.03 -6.52
C PRO A 239 7.10 -6.56 -5.67
N VAL A 240 8.31 -6.75 -6.20
CA VAL A 240 9.56 -6.43 -5.49
C VAL A 240 9.98 -5.02 -5.85
N VAL A 241 10.21 -4.19 -4.84
CA VAL A 241 10.91 -2.92 -4.95
C VAL A 241 12.40 -3.21 -4.93
N LYS A 242 13.13 -2.66 -5.89
CA LYS A 242 14.59 -2.65 -5.91
C LYS A 242 15.06 -1.24 -5.57
N PHE A 243 16.14 -1.12 -4.83
CA PHE A 243 16.75 0.18 -4.52
C PHE A 243 18.14 0.26 -5.14
N ASP A 244 18.47 1.43 -5.67
CA ASP A 244 19.82 1.70 -6.15
C ASP A 244 20.79 1.77 -4.96
N ASN A 245 21.85 0.96 -5.03
CA ASN A 245 22.78 0.80 -3.93
C ASN A 245 23.58 2.07 -3.60
N ARG A 246 23.64 3.05 -4.50
CA ARG A 246 24.41 4.29 -4.30
C ARG A 246 23.54 5.38 -3.69
N SER A 247 22.41 5.66 -4.31
CA SER A 247 21.49 6.74 -3.96
C SER A 247 20.42 6.36 -2.95
N GLY A 248 20.12 5.06 -2.83
CA GLY A 248 18.98 4.55 -2.08
C GLY A 248 17.62 4.84 -2.73
N ALA A 249 17.61 5.39 -3.95
CA ALA A 249 16.38 5.65 -4.68
C ALA A 249 15.74 4.33 -5.16
N PRO A 250 14.40 4.24 -5.21
CA PRO A 250 13.74 3.09 -5.81
C PRO A 250 14.01 3.05 -7.31
N ILE A 251 14.14 1.84 -7.84
CA ILE A 251 14.26 1.57 -9.27
C ILE A 251 12.87 1.29 -9.83
N LYS A 252 12.64 1.72 -11.08
CA LYS A 252 11.40 1.47 -11.82
C LYS A 252 10.98 -0.01 -11.73
N PRO A 253 9.68 -0.29 -11.60
CA PRO A 253 8.55 0.64 -11.81
C PRO A 253 8.20 1.50 -10.59
N TRP A 254 8.87 1.32 -9.46
CA TRP A 254 8.64 2.12 -8.24
C TRP A 254 9.37 3.45 -8.30
N ASN A 255 8.74 4.47 -7.72
CA ASN A 255 9.25 5.84 -7.68
C ASN A 255 9.17 6.36 -6.26
N SER A 256 10.06 7.29 -5.91
CA SER A 256 9.94 8.02 -4.65
C SER A 256 8.72 8.94 -4.68
N LEU A 257 8.18 9.30 -3.51
CA LEU A 257 7.10 10.29 -3.40
C LEU A 257 7.38 11.60 -4.15
N ARG A 258 8.66 12.01 -4.28
CA ARG A 258 9.04 13.23 -5.03
C ARG A 258 8.62 13.21 -6.50
N ALA A 259 8.44 12.03 -7.09
CA ALA A 259 7.99 11.86 -8.47
C ALA A 259 6.48 11.58 -8.57
N LEU A 260 5.71 11.83 -7.50
CA LEU A 260 4.27 11.58 -7.46
C LEU A 260 3.54 12.32 -8.58
N GLU A 261 3.79 13.62 -8.75
CA GLU A 261 3.09 14.42 -9.76
C GLU A 261 3.34 13.87 -11.18
N ASP A 262 4.58 13.52 -11.51
CA ASP A 262 4.91 12.89 -12.80
C ASP A 262 4.15 11.57 -13.01
N VAL A 263 4.10 10.72 -11.98
CA VAL A 263 3.35 9.46 -12.03
C VAL A 263 1.86 9.70 -12.26
N LEU A 264 1.27 10.71 -11.61
CA LEU A 264 -0.14 11.06 -11.79
C LEU A 264 -0.41 11.61 -13.19
N LEU A 265 0.46 12.47 -13.71
CA LEU A 265 0.36 13.01 -15.08
C LEU A 265 0.47 11.90 -16.14
N GLU A 266 1.38 10.94 -15.95
CA GLU A 266 1.48 9.76 -16.82
C GLU A 266 0.19 8.94 -16.82
N VAL A 267 -0.46 8.75 -15.66
CA VAL A 267 -1.77 8.08 -15.57
C VAL A 267 -2.85 8.87 -16.31
N LEU A 268 -2.91 10.20 -16.10
CA LEU A 268 -3.92 11.05 -16.75
C LEU A 268 -3.83 11.03 -18.27
N SER A 269 -2.62 10.95 -18.82
CA SER A 269 -2.39 10.91 -20.27
C SER A 269 -2.99 9.68 -20.96
N LYS A 270 -3.27 8.62 -20.18
CA LYS A 270 -3.83 7.35 -20.66
C LYS A 270 -5.32 7.19 -20.36
N LYS A 271 -5.92 8.11 -19.59
CA LYS A 271 -7.37 8.21 -19.38
C LYS A 271 -7.98 9.19 -20.37
#